data_AF-A0A838UHC5-F1
#
_entry.id   AF-A0A838UHC5-F1
#
_cell.length_a   1.000
_cell.length_b   1.000
_cell.length_c   1.000
_cell.angle_alpha   90.00
_cell.angle_beta   90.00
_cell.angle_gamma   90.00
#
_symmetry.space_group_name_H-M   'P 1'
#
loop_
_entity.id
_entity.type
_entity.pdbx_description
1 polymer ?
#
loop_
_entity_poly.entity_id
_entity_poly.type
_entity_poly.pdbx_seq_one_letter_code
_entity_poly.pdbx_strand_id
1 'polypeptide(L)'
;PLKERGAYYRWLFFAAGPVEAAWTNKSLGFVVPPGRERMAGYGTFERTIDTLEQAVSGRDYICGDRFSAADVYVGSQIGFGMQFGGFDRRPAFTSYWERISARPAHLRGNEIDGAMPPPPPVAAG
;
A
#
# COMPACT_ATOMS: atom_id res chain seq x y z
N PRO A 1 -8.13 17.85 10.06
CA PRO A 1 -7.81 19.29 10.10
C PRO A 1 -7.36 19.78 8.73
N LEU A 2 -7.65 21.03 8.38
CA LEU A 2 -7.35 21.57 7.05
C LEU A 2 -5.87 21.48 6.67
N LYS A 3 -4.96 21.65 7.64
CA LYS A 3 -3.49 21.61 7.44
C LYS A 3 -2.96 20.27 6.89
N GLU A 4 -3.62 19.15 7.18
CA GLU A 4 -3.18 17.80 6.78
C GLU A 4 -3.87 17.29 5.49
N ARG A 5 -4.88 18.01 4.97
CA ARG A 5 -5.69 17.51 3.83
C ARG A 5 -4.88 17.35 2.55
N GLY A 6 -3.88 18.19 2.31
CA GLY A 6 -3.00 18.08 1.15
C GLY A 6 -2.20 16.77 1.16
N ALA A 7 -1.56 16.45 2.29
CA ALA A 7 -0.85 15.19 2.47
C ALA A 7 -1.81 13.99 2.41
N TYR A 8 -2.99 14.11 3.03
CA TYR A 8 -4.02 13.08 3.01
C TYR A 8 -4.43 12.68 1.59
N TYR A 9 -4.85 13.64 0.75
CA TYR A 9 -5.27 13.32 -0.61
C TYR A 9 -4.09 12.91 -1.49
N ARG A 10 -2.90 13.52 -1.30
CA ARG A 10 -1.69 13.11 -2.03
C ARG A 10 -1.44 11.63 -1.83
N TRP A 11 -1.38 11.15 -0.59
CA TRP A 11 -0.99 9.77 -0.32
C TRP A 11 -2.10 8.78 -0.60
N LEU A 12 -3.36 9.14 -0.35
CA LEU A 12 -4.49 8.30 -0.71
C LEU A 12 -4.56 8.05 -2.22
N PHE A 13 -4.42 9.09 -3.05
CA PHE A 13 -4.47 8.95 -4.51
C PHE A 13 -3.17 8.41 -5.10
N PHE A 14 -2.01 8.69 -4.49
CA PHE A 14 -0.74 8.09 -4.92
C PHE A 14 -0.73 6.58 -4.71
N ALA A 15 -1.24 6.11 -3.58
CA ALA A 15 -1.42 4.70 -3.32
C ALA A 15 -2.44 4.08 -4.28
N ALA A 16 -3.66 4.63 -4.36
CA ALA A 16 -4.75 4.04 -5.13
C ALA A 16 -4.54 4.06 -6.65
N GLY A 17 -3.72 4.96 -7.16
CA GLY A 17 -3.37 5.05 -8.57
C GLY A 17 -1.97 4.49 -8.84
N PRO A 18 -0.92 5.33 -8.75
CA PRO A 18 0.44 4.93 -9.07
C PRO A 18 0.95 3.63 -8.44
N VAL A 19 0.76 3.42 -7.13
CA VAL A 19 1.27 2.20 -6.46
C VAL A 19 0.54 0.95 -6.92
N GLU A 20 -0.80 0.96 -6.95
CA GLU A 20 -1.59 -0.15 -7.49
C GLU A 20 -1.22 -0.47 -8.94
N ALA A 21 -1.11 0.55 -9.79
CA ALA A 21 -0.78 0.38 -11.20
C ALA A 21 0.62 -0.20 -11.41
N ALA A 22 1.62 0.31 -10.67
CA ALA A 22 2.98 -0.21 -10.73
C ALA A 22 3.06 -1.68 -10.29
N TRP A 23 2.40 -2.02 -9.19
CA TRP A 23 2.37 -3.38 -8.67
C TRP A 23 1.64 -4.34 -9.62
N THR A 24 0.42 -3.99 -10.03
CA THR A 24 -0.40 -4.80 -10.95
C THR A 24 0.37 -5.09 -12.24
N ASN A 25 0.93 -4.06 -12.86
CA ASN A 25 1.68 -4.23 -14.10
C ASN A 25 2.90 -5.13 -13.92
N LYS A 26 3.68 -4.94 -12.84
CA LYS A 26 4.82 -5.81 -12.54
C LYS A 26 4.39 -7.26 -12.33
N SER A 27 3.32 -7.49 -11.58
CA SER A 27 2.78 -8.83 -11.33
C SER A 27 2.25 -9.52 -12.59
N LEU A 28 1.78 -8.75 -13.57
CA LEU A 28 1.35 -9.26 -14.88
C LEU A 28 2.50 -9.37 -15.91
N GLY A 29 3.73 -9.05 -15.52
CA GLY A 29 4.89 -9.04 -16.44
C GLY A 29 4.84 -7.93 -17.49
N PHE A 30 4.03 -6.89 -17.27
CA PHE A 30 3.97 -5.73 -18.17
C PHE A 30 5.23 -4.88 -18.04
N VAL A 31 5.94 -4.72 -19.15
CA VAL A 31 7.17 -3.93 -19.23
C VAL A 31 6.88 -2.64 -20.00
N VAL A 32 7.11 -1.50 -19.35
CA VAL A 32 7.09 -0.20 -20.03
C VAL A 32 8.30 -0.12 -20.94
N PRO A 33 8.14 0.16 -22.25
CA PRO A 33 9.28 0.31 -23.15
C PRO A 33 10.22 1.43 -22.68
N PRO A 34 11.55 1.25 -22.80
CA PRO A 34 12.52 2.29 -22.42
C PRO A 34 12.21 3.64 -23.07
N GLY A 35 12.26 4.71 -22.28
CA GLY A 35 11.97 6.08 -22.72
C GLY A 35 10.48 6.45 -22.75
N ARG A 36 9.57 5.52 -22.44
CA ARG A 36 8.11 5.77 -22.35
C ARG A 36 7.59 5.85 -20.92
N GLU A 37 8.47 5.88 -19.92
CA GLU A 37 8.10 5.90 -18.50
C GLU A 37 7.22 7.11 -18.16
N ARG A 38 7.43 8.25 -18.83
CA ARG A 38 6.58 9.46 -18.63
C ARG A 38 5.14 9.28 -19.09
N MET A 39 4.86 8.33 -19.98
CA MET A 39 3.50 8.00 -20.42
C MET A 39 2.78 7.07 -19.44
N ALA A 40 3.53 6.25 -18.70
CA ALA A 40 2.99 5.46 -17.61
C ALA A 40 2.72 6.40 -16.42
N GLY A 41 1.47 6.50 -15.97
CA GLY A 41 1.10 7.41 -14.87
C GLY A 41 1.83 7.16 -13.55
N TYR A 42 2.43 5.97 -13.37
CA TYR A 42 3.28 5.61 -12.24
C TYR A 42 4.78 5.79 -12.51
N GLY A 43 5.21 6.10 -13.73
CA GLY A 43 6.62 6.14 -14.10
C GLY A 43 7.22 4.75 -14.19
N THR A 44 8.11 4.42 -13.25
CA THR A 44 8.68 3.07 -13.10
C THR A 44 8.24 2.46 -11.78
N PHE A 45 8.32 1.13 -11.70
CA PHE A 45 8.04 0.43 -10.46
C PHE A 45 8.97 0.92 -9.34
N GLU A 46 10.27 0.95 -9.60
CA GLU A 46 11.32 1.32 -8.64
C GLU A 46 11.06 2.71 -8.07
N ARG A 47 10.87 3.72 -8.92
CA ARG A 47 10.60 5.10 -8.49
C ARG A 47 9.31 5.20 -7.68
N THR A 48 8.30 4.41 -8.00
CA THR A 48 7.03 4.41 -7.26
C THR A 48 7.25 3.89 -5.85
N ILE A 49 7.93 2.75 -5.71
CA ILE A 49 8.21 2.13 -4.41
C ILE A 49 9.20 2.98 -3.59
N ASP A 50 10.21 3.57 -4.23
CA ASP A 50 11.16 4.49 -3.56
C ASP A 50 10.45 5.75 -3.03
N THR A 51 9.51 6.29 -3.81
CA THR A 51 8.69 7.42 -3.35
C THR A 51 7.82 7.03 -2.16
N LEU A 52 7.25 5.82 -2.18
CA LEU A 52 6.46 5.30 -1.07
C LEU A 52 7.31 5.07 0.19
N GLU A 53 8.51 4.53 0.04
CA GLU A 53 9.46 4.36 1.15
C GLU A 53 9.83 5.70 1.78
N GLN A 54 10.19 6.68 0.97
CA GLN A 54 10.49 8.04 1.43
C GLN A 54 9.30 8.66 2.16
N ALA A 55 8.07 8.37 1.73
CA ALA A 55 6.86 8.90 2.35
C ALA A 55 6.68 8.43 3.80
N VAL A 56 7.08 7.19 4.11
CA VAL A 56 6.89 6.58 5.43
C VAL A 56 8.15 6.58 6.30
N SER A 57 9.32 6.83 5.69
CA SER A 57 10.60 6.85 6.41
C SER A 57 10.63 7.93 7.49
N GLY A 58 10.95 7.51 8.72
CA GLY A 58 11.06 8.40 9.89
C GLY A 58 9.73 9.00 10.36
N ARG A 59 8.58 8.45 9.94
CA ARG A 59 7.26 8.95 10.32
C ARG A 59 6.44 7.91 11.08
N ASP A 60 5.62 8.38 12.00
CA ASP A 60 4.65 7.54 12.68
C ASP A 60 3.43 7.27 11.81
N TYR A 61 2.89 8.32 11.17
CA TYR A 61 1.75 8.27 10.25
C TYR A 61 2.02 9.09 9.00
N ILE A 62 1.44 8.67 7.87
CA ILE A 62 1.78 9.20 6.55
C ILE A 62 1.39 10.66 6.35
N CYS A 63 0.43 11.15 7.13
CA CYS A 63 -0.05 12.53 7.10
C CYS A 63 0.48 13.42 8.24
N GLY A 64 1.34 12.91 9.12
CA GLY A 64 1.86 13.65 10.29
C GLY A 64 1.71 12.85 11.58
N ASP A 65 1.22 13.49 12.64
CA ASP A 65 1.29 12.91 14.00
C ASP A 65 0.05 12.10 14.40
N ARG A 66 -0.92 11.94 13.48
CA ARG A 66 -2.20 11.29 13.79
C ARG A 66 -2.57 10.25 12.75
N PHE A 67 -2.95 9.08 13.24
CA PHE A 67 -3.50 7.98 12.44
C PHE A 67 -4.78 8.41 11.73
N SER A 68 -4.92 7.99 10.48
CA SER A 68 -6.02 8.34 9.59
C SER A 68 -6.38 7.20 8.64
N ALA A 69 -7.43 7.38 7.85
CA ALA A 69 -7.78 6.41 6.80
C ALA A 69 -6.71 6.32 5.70
N ALA A 70 -5.85 7.32 5.51
CA ALA A 70 -4.71 7.21 4.61
C ALA A 70 -3.70 6.16 5.14
N ASP A 71 -3.50 6.07 6.45
CA ASP A 71 -2.62 5.07 7.05
C ASP A 71 -3.19 3.66 6.93
N VAL A 72 -4.51 3.50 7.00
CA VAL A 72 -5.19 2.23 6.71
C VAL A 72 -4.87 1.80 5.28
N TYR A 73 -5.16 2.68 4.31
CA TYR A 73 -5.02 2.33 2.90
C TYR A 73 -3.56 2.07 2.50
N VAL A 74 -2.66 3.00 2.85
CA VAL A 74 -1.23 2.87 2.52
C VAL A 74 -0.56 1.76 3.32
N GLY A 75 -0.92 1.60 4.60
CA GLY A 75 -0.44 0.52 5.43
C GLY A 75 -0.79 -0.84 4.83
N SER A 76 -2.05 -1.05 4.42
CA SER A 76 -2.50 -2.29 3.78
C SER A 76 -1.74 -2.58 2.49
N GLN A 77 -1.51 -1.59 1.62
CA GLN A 77 -0.68 -1.79 0.42
C GLN A 77 0.74 -2.22 0.75
N ILE A 78 1.40 -1.57 1.72
CA ILE A 78 2.76 -1.92 2.13
C ILE A 78 2.78 -3.34 2.72
N GLY A 79 1.84 -3.65 3.62
CA GLY A 79 1.72 -4.96 4.25
C GLY A 79 1.53 -6.08 3.23
N PHE A 80 0.55 -5.93 2.33
CA PHE A 80 0.27 -6.92 1.28
C PHE A 80 1.40 -7.01 0.26
N GLY A 81 1.98 -5.88 -0.16
CA GLY A 81 3.12 -5.88 -1.05
C GLY A 81 4.30 -6.67 -0.48
N MET A 82 4.60 -6.53 0.82
CA MET A 82 5.63 -7.35 1.48
C MET A 82 5.21 -8.82 1.66
N GLN A 83 3.94 -9.09 1.97
CA GLN A 83 3.43 -10.44 2.22
C GLN A 83 3.39 -11.30 0.95
N PHE A 84 2.96 -10.72 -0.17
CA PHE A 84 2.80 -11.43 -1.44
C PHE A 84 4.01 -11.26 -2.38
N GLY A 85 5.12 -10.71 -1.88
CA GLY A 85 6.37 -10.55 -2.65
C GLY A 85 6.29 -9.50 -3.76
N GLY A 86 5.31 -8.60 -3.72
CA GLY A 86 5.21 -7.45 -4.62
C GLY A 86 6.28 -6.40 -4.35
N PHE A 87 6.61 -6.17 -3.07
CA PHE A 87 7.61 -5.19 -2.62
C PHE A 87 8.74 -5.89 -1.86
N ASP A 88 9.96 -5.37 -2.03
CA ASP A 88 11.07 -5.78 -1.17
C ASP A 88 10.81 -5.35 0.28
N ARG A 89 11.28 -6.17 1.23
CA ARG A 89 11.22 -5.82 2.65
C ARG A 89 12.25 -4.75 2.97
N ARG A 90 11.81 -3.49 3.04
CA ARG A 90 12.63 -2.34 3.41
C ARG A 90 12.42 -1.97 4.89
N PRO A 91 13.45 -1.52 5.63
CA PRO A 91 13.30 -1.19 7.05
C PRO A 91 12.18 -0.20 7.35
N ALA A 92 12.00 0.83 6.50
CA ALA A 92 10.93 1.81 6.67
C ALA A 92 9.53 1.19 6.47
N PHE A 93 9.38 0.28 5.50
CA PHE A 93 8.12 -0.46 5.30
C PHE A 93 7.79 -1.39 6.44
N THR A 94 8.77 -2.16 6.91
CA THR A 94 8.61 -3.07 8.05
C THR A 94 8.19 -2.29 9.29
N SER A 95 8.93 -1.25 9.66
CA SER A 95 8.64 -0.44 10.85
C SER A 95 7.27 0.26 10.76
N TYR A 96 6.94 0.81 9.60
CA TYR A 96 5.65 1.45 9.38
C TYR A 96 4.50 0.44 9.48
N TRP A 97 4.62 -0.71 8.79
CA TRP A 97 3.60 -1.77 8.82
C TRP A 97 3.43 -2.38 10.20
N GLU A 98 4.50 -2.63 10.95
CA GLU A 98 4.42 -3.12 12.33
C GLU A 98 3.57 -2.20 13.20
N ARG A 99 3.77 -0.88 13.09
CA ARG A 99 2.96 0.10 13.83
C ARG A 99 1.48 0.06 13.44
N ILE A 100 1.18 -0.05 12.14
CA ILE A 100 -0.21 -0.05 11.66
C ILE A 100 -0.92 -1.37 11.98
N SER A 101 -0.24 -2.50 11.78
CA SER A 101 -0.79 -3.85 11.98
C SER A 101 -0.93 -4.26 13.45
N ALA A 102 -0.14 -3.66 14.36
CA ALA A 102 -0.28 -3.86 15.80
C ALA A 102 -1.54 -3.20 16.40
N ARG A 103 -2.29 -2.41 15.62
CA ARG A 103 -3.48 -1.73 16.13
C ARG A 103 -4.58 -2.74 16.49
N PRO A 104 -5.27 -2.58 17.64
CA PRO A 104 -6.31 -3.53 18.08
C PRO A 104 -7.42 -3.78 17.07
N ALA A 105 -7.77 -2.77 16.26
CA ALA A 105 -8.79 -2.89 15.23
C ALA A 105 -8.36 -3.84 14.08
N HIS A 106 -7.09 -3.82 13.69
CA HIS A 106 -6.56 -4.72 12.66
C HIS A 106 -6.50 -6.16 13.19
N LEU A 107 -6.00 -6.35 14.41
CA LEU A 107 -5.96 -7.67 15.07
C LEU A 107 -7.36 -8.28 15.19
N ARG A 108 -8.34 -7.50 15.66
CA ARG A 108 -9.74 -7.94 15.71
C ARG A 108 -10.30 -8.27 14.32
N GLY A 109 -9.95 -7.50 13.29
CA GLY A 109 -10.34 -7.79 11.90
C GLY A 109 -9.84 -9.17 11.46
N ASN A 110 -8.56 -9.45 11.69
CA ASN A 110 -7.95 -10.73 11.35
C ASN A 110 -8.55 -11.90 12.14
N GLU A 111 -8.92 -11.70 13.41
CA GLU A 111 -9.62 -12.71 14.22
C GLU A 111 -10.99 -13.05 13.62
N ILE A 112 -11.75 -12.03 13.19
CA ILE A 112 -13.05 -12.22 12.53
C ILE A 112 -12.87 -12.95 11.19
N ASP A 113 -11.91 -12.51 10.37
CA ASP A 113 -11.63 -13.12 9.06
C ASP A 113 -11.19 -14.58 9.20
N GLY A 114 -10.34 -14.88 10.19
CA GLY A 114 -9.87 -16.25 10.46
C GLY A 114 -10.95 -17.18 11.01
N ALA A 115 -12.01 -16.63 11.61
CA ALA A 115 -13.15 -17.40 12.10
C ALA A 115 -14.24 -17.63 11.03
N MET A 116 -14.15 -16.98 9.86
CA MET A 116 -15.14 -17.16 8.80
C MET A 116 -15.03 -18.55 8.16
N PRO A 117 -16.16 -19.28 7.99
CA PRO A 117 -16.16 -20.51 7.21
C PRO A 117 -15.83 -20.21 5.74
N PRO A 118 -15.26 -21.18 4.99
CA PRO A 118 -14.97 -20.98 3.58
C PRO A 118 -16.25 -20.59 2.81
N PRO A 119 -16.14 -19.73 1.78
CA PRO A 119 -17.29 -19.39 0.96
C PRO A 119 -17.87 -20.66 0.33
N PRO A 120 -19.20 -20.74 0.12
CA PRO A 120 -19.79 -21.89 -0.56
C PRO A 120 -19.17 -22.05 -1.95
N PRO A 121 -19.05 -23.29 -2.46
CA PRO A 121 -18.50 -23.53 -3.79
C PRO A 121 -19.28 -22.72 -4.83
N VAL A 122 -18.55 -21.99 -5.68
CA VAL A 122 -19.15 -21.27 -6.82
C VAL A 122 -19.69 -22.33 -7.77
N ALA A 123 -20.98 -22.26 -8.09
CA ALA A 123 -21.61 -23.18 -9.04
C ALA A 123 -20.87 -23.09 -10.39
N ALA A 124 -20.41 -24.24 -10.90
CA ALA A 124 -19.86 -24.31 -12.24
C ALA A 124 -20.97 -23.96 -13.25
N GLY A 125 -20.76 -22.87 -14.00
CA GLY A 125 -21.58 -22.50 -15.15
C GLY A 125 -21.12 -23.21 -16.41
#